data_AF-A0A949PF87-F1
#
_entry.id   AF-A0A949PF87-F1
#
_cell.length_a   1.000
_cell.length_b   1.000
_cell.length_c   1.000
_cell.angle_alpha   90.00
_cell.angle_beta   90.00
_cell.angle_gamma   90.00
#
_symmetry.space_group_name_H-M   'P 1'
#
loop_
_entity.id
_entity.type
_entity.pdbx_description
1 polymer ?
#
loop_
_entity_poly.entity_id
_entity_poly.type
_entity_poly.pdbx_seq_one_letter_code
_entity_poly.pdbx_strand_id
1 'polypeptide(L)' 'MSIEKKVSYTTTNTYHTLNTYSEKTKNVWLVFHGMGYLSKYFSRYFSELSSEENFIIIPQAPSKYYMGENFKHV' A
#
# COMPACT_ATOMS: atom_id res chain seq x y z
N MET A 1 21.53 25.18 -11.25
CA MET A 1 21.75 23.72 -11.29
C MET A 1 21.14 23.13 -10.04
N SER A 2 20.26 22.13 -10.17
CA SER A 2 19.80 21.34 -9.01
C SER A 2 20.90 20.37 -8.61
N ILE A 3 21.18 20.24 -7.31
CA ILE A 3 22.17 19.30 -6.79
C ILE A 3 21.40 18.24 -6.01
N GLU A 4 21.45 17.00 -6.49
CA GLU A 4 20.88 15.86 -5.77
C GLU A 4 21.76 15.51 -4.55
N LYS A 5 21.11 15.24 -3.41
CA LYS A 5 21.75 14.77 -2.17
C LYS A 5 20.93 13.61 -1.60
N LYS A 6 21.59 12.73 -0.86
CA LYS A 6 20.96 11.56 -0.22
C LYS A 6 20.71 11.84 1.26
N VAL A 7 19.59 11.31 1.76
CA VAL A 7 19.27 11.26 3.19
C VAL A 7 18.79 9.84 3.53
N SER A 8 19.17 9.35 4.70
CA SER A 8 18.71 8.06 5.23
C SER A 8 17.87 8.31 6.47
N TYR A 9 16.73 7.63 6.57
CA TYR A 9 15.87 7.69 7.75
C TYR A 9 15.20 6.33 7.96
N THR A 10 14.88 6.04 9.22
CA THR A 10 14.10 4.86 9.62
C THR A 10 12.66 5.30 9.86
N THR A 11 11.70 4.50 9.42
CA THR A 11 10.28 4.77 9.61
C THR A 11 9.54 3.48 9.96
N THR A 12 8.50 3.61 10.78
CA THR A 12 7.59 2.52 11.14
C THR A 12 6.18 2.99 10.86
N ASN A 13 5.40 2.17 10.15
CA ASN A 13 4.02 2.51 9.82
C ASN A 13 3.14 1.27 9.82
N THR A 14 1.83 1.50 9.73
CA THR A 14 0.82 0.46 9.61
C THR A 14 0.92 -0.24 8.26
N TYR A 15 0.57 -1.51 8.21
CA TYR A 15 0.24 -2.22 6.98
C TYR A 15 -1.13 -2.86 7.14
N HIS A 16 -1.79 -3.09 6.02
CA HIS A 16 -3.03 -3.84 5.96
C HIS A 16 -2.79 -5.18 5.29
N THR A 17 -3.56 -6.18 5.68
CA THR A 17 -3.62 -7.46 4.98
C THR A 17 -5.00 -7.66 4.37
N LEU A 18 -5.05 -8.41 3.28
CA LEU A 18 -6.28 -8.95 2.71
C LEU A 18 -6.16 -10.47 2.63
N ASN A 19 -7.25 -11.15 2.96
CA ASN A 19 -7.37 -12.61 3.09
C ASN A 19 -6.55 -13.20 4.25
N THR A 20 -6.64 -14.53 4.42
CA THR A 20 -5.98 -15.27 5.50
C THR A 20 -4.86 -16.14 4.94
N TYR A 21 -3.67 -16.01 5.50
CA TYR A 21 -2.56 -16.89 5.20
C TYR A 21 -2.83 -18.30 5.73
N SER A 22 -2.76 -19.31 4.87
CA SER A 22 -3.04 -20.71 5.20
C SER A 22 -2.24 -21.66 4.31
N GLU A 23 -2.36 -22.97 4.55
CA GLU A 23 -1.73 -24.00 3.72
C GLU A 23 -2.20 -24.00 2.26
N LYS A 24 -3.39 -23.43 1.98
CA LYS A 24 -3.91 -23.27 0.62
C LYS A 24 -3.33 -22.06 -0.11
N THR A 25 -2.63 -21.16 0.59
CA THR A 25 -2.07 -19.95 0.00
C THR A 25 -0.97 -20.32 -0.98
N LYS A 26 -1.16 -19.95 -2.25
CA LYS A 26 -0.20 -20.16 -3.33
C LYS A 26 0.68 -18.93 -3.55
N ASN A 27 0.10 -17.74 -3.37
CA ASN A 27 0.76 -16.48 -3.64
C ASN A 27 0.71 -15.55 -2.43
N VAL A 28 1.85 -14.92 -2.14
CA VAL A 28 1.95 -13.79 -1.20
C VAL A 28 2.32 -12.54 -1.98
N TRP A 29 1.44 -11.55 -1.98
CA TRP A 29 1.61 -10.30 -2.72
C TRP A 29 2.01 -9.18 -1.77
N LEU A 30 3.11 -8.49 -2.08
CA LEU A 30 3.47 -7.23 -1.45
C LEU A 30 3.16 -6.10 -2.43
N VAL A 31 2.13 -5.30 -2.14
CA VAL A 31 1.61 -4.29 -3.07
C VAL A 31 1.72 -2.89 -2.49
N PHE A 32 2.09 -1.93 -3.33
CA PHE A 32 2.32 -0.53 -2.95
C PHE A 32 1.31 0.38 -3.65
N HIS A 33 0.60 1.18 -2.86
CA HIS A 33 -0.35 2.15 -3.39
C HIS A 33 0.37 3.42 -3.90
N GLY A 34 -0.27 4.15 -4.81
CA GLY A 34 0.17 5.46 -5.26
C GLY A 34 -0.10 6.59 -4.24
N MET A 35 0.25 7.82 -4.62
CA MET A 35 0.00 9.01 -3.81
C MET A 35 -1.51 9.19 -3.52
N GLY A 36 -1.84 9.64 -2.31
CA GLY A 36 -3.23 9.97 -1.93
C GLY A 36 -4.10 8.78 -1.51
N TYR A 37 -3.57 7.55 -1.52
CA TYR A 37 -4.31 6.37 -1.08
C TYR A 37 -3.98 5.92 0.35
N LEU A 38 -5.00 5.43 1.05
CA LEU A 38 -4.80 4.63 2.26
C LEU A 38 -4.81 3.14 1.88
N SER A 39 -3.84 2.40 2.41
CA SER A 39 -3.67 0.94 2.27
C SER A 39 -4.98 0.16 2.47
N LYS A 40 -5.79 0.53 3.48
CA LYS A 40 -7.13 -0.07 3.72
C LYS A 40 -8.08 0.02 2.53
N TYR A 41 -8.10 1.14 1.81
CA TYR A 41 -9.01 1.32 0.67
C TYR A 41 -8.42 0.72 -0.59
N PHE A 42 -7.10 0.73 -0.72
CA PHE A 42 -6.39 0.15 -1.85
C PHE A 42 -6.57 -1.37 -1.94
N SER A 43 -6.71 -2.06 -0.80
CA SER A 43 -6.94 -3.51 -0.77
C SER A 43 -8.17 -3.95 -1.58
N ARG A 44 -9.18 -3.07 -1.74
CA ARG A 44 -10.42 -3.40 -2.47
C ARG A 44 -10.19 -3.74 -3.94
N TYR A 45 -9.14 -3.25 -4.57
CA TYR A 45 -8.82 -3.59 -5.97
C TYR A 45 -8.41 -5.05 -6.16
N PHE A 46 -8.15 -5.78 -5.07
CA PHE A 46 -7.73 -7.17 -5.11
C PHE A 46 -8.81 -8.15 -4.65
N SER A 47 -10.05 -7.68 -4.46
CA SER A 47 -11.16 -8.52 -3.95
C SER A 47 -11.59 -9.62 -4.93
N GLU A 48 -11.26 -9.49 -6.20
CA GLU A 48 -11.57 -10.50 -7.23
C GLU A 48 -10.56 -11.66 -7.27
N LEU A 49 -9.41 -11.51 -6.58
CA LEU A 49 -8.46 -12.61 -6.44
C LEU A 49 -9.02 -13.65 -5.47
N SER A 50 -8.80 -14.93 -5.77
CA SER A 50 -9.20 -16.03 -4.88
C SER A 50 -8.62 -15.82 -3.47
N SER A 51 -9.51 -15.71 -2.48
CA SER A 51 -9.14 -15.44 -1.10
C SER A 51 -8.45 -16.61 -0.40
N GLU A 52 -8.64 -17.84 -0.88
CA GLU A 52 -7.93 -19.01 -0.35
C GLU A 52 -6.49 -19.10 -0.86
N GLU A 53 -6.26 -18.67 -2.11
CA GLU A 53 -4.97 -18.86 -2.78
C GLU A 53 -4.04 -17.64 -2.69
N ASN A 54 -4.58 -16.44 -2.40
CA ASN A 54 -3.82 -15.20 -2.43
C ASN A 54 -3.88 -14.47 -1.09
N PHE A 55 -2.73 -14.32 -0.44
CA PHE A 55 -2.58 -13.47 0.73
C PHE A 55 -1.88 -12.17 0.32
N ILE A 56 -2.43 -11.02 0.69
CA ILE A 56 -1.95 -9.72 0.21
C ILE A 56 -1.56 -8.85 1.39
N ILE A 57 -0.39 -8.23 1.30
CA ILE A 57 0.19 -7.30 2.26
C ILE A 57 0.29 -5.94 1.58
N ILE A 58 -0.31 -4.92 2.19
CA ILE A 58 -0.35 -3.54 1.71
C ILE A 58 0.25 -2.61 2.76
N PRO A 59 1.57 -2.32 2.70
CA PRO A 59 2.20 -1.34 3.57
C PRO A 59 1.65 0.08 3.33
N GLN A 60 1.50 0.86 4.40
CA GLN A 60 1.20 2.28 4.29
C GLN A 60 2.49 3.08 4.04
N ALA A 61 2.47 3.97 3.05
CA ALA A 61 3.57 4.91 2.83
C ALA A 61 3.85 5.76 4.09
N PRO A 62 5.13 6.07 4.41
CA PRO A 62 5.52 6.73 5.66
C PRO A 62 4.90 8.10 5.86
N SER A 63 4.66 8.84 4.78
CA SER A 63 3.99 10.13 4.82
C SER A 63 2.52 9.96 4.46
N LYS A 64 1.62 10.05 5.45
CA LYS A 64 0.18 10.14 5.19
C LYS A 64 -0.13 11.55 4.70
N TYR A 65 -0.44 11.69 3.43
CA TYR A 65 -0.94 12.92 2.84
C TYR A 65 -2.43 12.75 2.55
N TYR A 66 -3.25 13.55 3.22
CA TYR A 66 -4.67 13.63 2.92
C TYR A 66 -4.86 14.75 1.90
N MET A 67 -5.42 14.42 0.74
CA MET A 67 -5.78 15.40 -0.27
C MET A 67 -6.89 16.29 0.31
N GLY A 68 -6.60 17.58 0.49
CA GLY A 68 -7.62 18.56 0.88
C GLY A 68 -8.59 18.84 -0.27
N GLU A 69 -9.69 19.53 0.03
CA GLU A 69 -10.78 19.83 -0.92
C GLU A 69 -10.31 20.55 -2.20
N ASN A 70 -9.14 21.21 -2.15
CA ASN A 70 -8.56 21.95 -3.27
C ASN A 70 -7.68 21.10 -4.20
N PHE A 71 -7.58 19.77 -4.00
CA PHE A 71 -6.77 18.92 -4.87
C PHE A 71 -7.44 18.78 -6.23
N LYS A 72 -6.85 19.38 -7.25
CA LYS A 72 -7.26 19.20 -8.65
C LYS A 72 -6.44 18.09 -9.27
N HIS A 73 -7.13 17.10 -9.83
CA HIS A 73 -6.50 16.19 -10.79
C HIS A 73 -6.14 17.03 -12.02
N VAL A 74 -4.85 17.17 -12.30
CA VAL A 74 -4.37 17.75 -13.57
C VAL A 74 -4.35 16.65 -14.62
#